data_AF-A0A6B3NYZ9-F1
#
_entry.id   AF-A0A6B3NYZ9-F1
#
_cell.length_a   1.000
_cell.length_b   1.000
_cell.length_c   1.000
_cell.angle_alpha   90.00
_cell.angle_beta   90.00
_cell.angle_gamma   90.00
#
_symmetry.space_group_name_H-M   'P 1'
#
loop_
_entity.id
_entity.type
_entity.pdbx_description
1 polymer ?
#
loop_
_entity_poly.entity_id
_entity_poly.type
_entity_poly.pdbx_seq_one_letter_code
_entity_poly.pdbx_strand_id
1 'polypeptide(L)'
;MIGRVMVWLGALVLSGVAAVQAQPVTLDGTEQWTMNSAEGREYRIMISLPEGDVPWTGGYPVIYLLDGNAYFPAFHAAKRAQDRLRGAILVAIGYPSDTPLDFERRAFDLSPPQPAERNTPPQGGQDLFLAFIEKRLMPKVAERFKVDPDQRSLVGHSFGGMFGVYALFTRPALFQHVVAVSPSLWWRDRYLMAPERAFIKQAHAGQVDLTHRSLTLLMGERDMVQEIQDARALQLRLQDLSQYGLRSDFQIEAGEDHMSVPFRIPTRVLDELISTRRF
;
A
#
# COMPACT_ATOMS: atom_id res chain seq x y z
N MET A 1 86.01 10.86 32.51
CA MET A 1 85.86 10.36 31.13
C MET A 1 84.76 9.30 31.12
N ILE A 2 83.49 9.71 31.09
CA ILE A 2 82.32 8.85 30.83
C ILE A 2 81.32 9.75 30.09
N GLY A 3 81.13 9.51 28.79
CA GLY A 3 80.25 10.29 27.92
C GLY A 3 78.78 9.85 28.05
N ARG A 4 77.87 10.82 28.18
CA ARG A 4 76.42 10.60 28.16
C ARG A 4 75.95 10.48 26.71
N VAL A 5 75.40 9.33 26.36
CA VAL A 5 74.67 9.11 25.10
C VAL A 5 73.26 9.68 25.27
N MET A 6 72.91 10.65 24.43
CA MET A 6 71.59 11.27 24.37
C MET A 6 70.77 10.55 23.29
N VAL A 7 69.79 9.75 23.71
CA VAL A 7 68.87 9.05 22.81
C VAL A 7 67.73 10.00 22.44
N TRP A 8 67.64 10.36 21.16
CA TRP A 8 66.50 11.08 20.59
C TRP A 8 65.36 10.09 20.33
N LEU A 9 64.24 10.23 21.05
CA LEU A 9 62.99 9.56 20.73
C LEU A 9 62.25 10.38 19.66
N GLY A 10 62.33 9.93 18.41
CA GLY A 10 61.45 10.42 17.34
C GLY A 10 60.03 9.92 17.57
N ALA A 11 59.09 10.84 17.81
CA ALA A 11 57.67 10.53 17.89
C ALA A 11 57.13 10.25 16.47
N LEU A 12 56.83 8.98 16.18
CA LEU A 12 56.05 8.60 15.01
C LEU A 12 54.58 8.98 15.24
N VAL A 13 54.11 10.03 14.57
CA VAL A 13 52.68 10.34 14.47
C VAL A 13 52.08 9.40 13.42
N LEU A 14 51.57 8.25 13.88
CA LEU A 14 50.71 7.39 13.06
C LEU A 14 49.39 8.11 12.84
N SER A 15 49.22 8.67 11.64
CA SER A 15 47.94 9.21 11.16
C SER A 15 46.99 8.03 10.97
N GLY A 16 46.12 7.80 11.95
CA GLY A 16 45.07 6.78 11.84
C GLY A 16 44.08 7.16 10.75
N VAL A 17 44.12 6.45 9.61
CA VAL A 17 43.03 6.51 8.63
C VAL A 17 41.82 5.86 9.30
N ALA A 18 40.81 6.65 9.65
CA ALA A 18 39.56 6.11 10.18
C ALA A 18 38.95 5.17 9.14
N ALA A 19 38.82 3.89 9.49
CA ALA A 19 38.16 2.92 8.62
C ALA A 19 36.69 3.33 8.47
N VAL A 20 36.23 3.45 7.22
CA VAL A 20 34.81 3.71 6.93
C VAL A 20 34.00 2.50 7.37
N GLN A 21 33.17 2.66 8.40
CA GLN A 21 32.25 1.62 8.85
C GLN A 21 30.96 1.70 8.04
N ALA A 22 30.66 0.66 7.26
CA ALA A 22 29.38 0.55 6.58
C ALA A 22 28.25 0.40 7.61
N GLN A 23 27.18 1.17 7.42
CA GLN A 23 25.94 1.08 8.18
C GLN A 23 24.78 0.94 7.19
N PRO A 24 23.74 0.14 7.51
CA PRO A 24 22.53 0.12 6.71
C PRO A 24 21.90 1.52 6.60
N VAL A 25 21.34 1.84 5.44
CA VAL A 25 20.54 3.05 5.28
C VAL A 25 19.23 2.86 6.05
N THR A 26 18.89 3.84 6.89
CA THR A 26 17.62 3.89 7.61
C THR A 26 16.76 5.04 7.07
N LEU A 27 15.43 4.92 7.22
CA LEU A 27 14.48 5.96 6.80
C LEU A 27 13.95 6.69 8.04
N ASP A 28 14.17 7.99 8.12
CA ASP A 28 13.77 8.80 9.27
C ASP A 28 12.24 8.89 9.41
N GLY A 29 11.76 8.91 10.66
CA GLY A 29 10.33 8.97 10.94
C GLY A 29 9.58 7.74 10.46
N THR A 30 10.24 6.57 10.55
CA THR A 30 9.62 5.28 10.25
C THR A 30 9.73 4.31 11.44
N GLU A 31 8.80 3.38 11.51
CA GLU A 31 8.81 2.25 12.44
C GLU A 31 8.51 0.95 11.66
N GLN A 32 8.94 -0.19 12.20
CA GLN A 32 8.59 -1.51 11.67
C GLN A 32 8.01 -2.39 12.78
N TRP A 33 6.91 -3.07 12.50
CA TRP A 33 6.33 -4.10 13.35
C TRP A 33 6.34 -5.47 12.66
N THR A 34 6.40 -6.51 13.48
CA THR A 34 6.07 -7.87 13.08
C THR A 34 4.68 -8.20 13.64
N MET A 35 3.76 -8.64 12.78
CA MET A 35 2.40 -8.99 13.18
C MET A 35 1.97 -10.33 12.58
N ASN A 36 1.23 -11.12 13.35
CA ASN A 36 0.70 -12.41 12.88
C ASN A 36 -0.81 -12.35 12.63
N SER A 37 -1.26 -12.99 11.55
CA SER A 37 -2.66 -13.33 11.30
C SER A 37 -3.18 -14.38 12.30
N ALA A 38 -4.48 -14.63 12.30
CA ALA A 38 -5.10 -15.62 13.16
C ALA A 38 -4.59 -17.04 12.89
N GLU A 39 -4.17 -17.31 11.67
CA GLU A 39 -3.58 -18.58 11.26
C GLU A 39 -2.06 -18.62 11.48
N GLY A 40 -1.48 -17.62 12.16
CA GLY A 40 -0.06 -17.57 12.50
C GLY A 40 0.85 -17.01 11.40
N ARG A 41 0.35 -16.71 10.19
CA ARG A 41 1.17 -16.10 9.13
C ARG A 41 1.69 -14.73 9.55
N GLU A 42 2.99 -14.54 9.43
CA GLU A 42 3.71 -13.32 9.81
C GLU A 42 3.74 -12.29 8.68
N TYR A 43 3.56 -11.01 9.02
CA TYR A 43 3.64 -9.85 8.14
C TYR A 43 4.64 -8.84 8.70
N ARG A 44 5.37 -8.19 7.80
CA ARG A 44 6.22 -7.03 8.10
C ARG A 44 5.41 -5.78 7.84
N ILE A 45 5.15 -4.99 8.88
CA ILE A 45 4.38 -3.75 8.79
C ILE A 45 5.35 -2.59 8.89
N MET A 46 5.51 -1.82 7.82
CA MET A 46 6.38 -0.64 7.78
C MET A 46 5.52 0.61 7.84
N ILE A 47 5.85 1.54 8.73
CA ILE A 47 5.01 2.69 9.04
C ILE A 47 5.80 3.97 8.81
N SER A 48 5.28 4.89 7.99
CA SER A 48 5.71 6.28 8.00
C SER A 48 4.86 7.02 9.03
N LEU A 49 5.53 7.58 10.04
CA LEU A 49 4.89 8.30 11.12
C LEU A 49 4.24 9.60 10.61
N PRO A 50 3.13 10.05 11.22
CA PRO A 50 2.56 11.36 10.94
C PRO A 50 3.48 12.48 11.45
N GLU A 51 3.58 13.56 10.70
CA GLU A 51 4.32 14.77 11.08
C GLU A 51 3.34 15.88 11.50
N GLY A 52 3.68 16.62 12.54
CA GLY A 52 2.83 17.69 13.09
C GLY A 52 1.78 17.19 14.08
N ASP A 53 0.86 18.09 14.43
CA ASP A 53 -0.21 17.80 15.38
C ASP A 53 -1.38 17.04 14.74
N VAL A 54 -2.21 16.43 15.58
CA VAL A 54 -3.43 15.76 15.14
C VAL A 54 -4.33 16.77 14.40
N PRO A 55 -4.82 16.44 13.19
CA PRO A 55 -5.74 17.30 12.46
C PRO A 55 -6.96 17.71 13.30
N TRP A 56 -7.51 18.89 13.00
CA TRP A 56 -8.69 19.42 13.68
C TRP A 56 -9.93 18.53 13.51
N THR A 57 -9.97 17.69 12.46
CA THR A 57 -11.00 16.65 12.25
C THR A 57 -10.99 15.57 13.32
N GLY A 58 -9.95 15.52 14.16
CA GLY A 58 -9.91 14.68 15.36
C GLY A 58 -9.02 13.45 15.23
N GLY A 59 -8.47 13.15 14.06
CA GLY A 59 -7.56 12.02 13.85
C GLY A 59 -6.70 12.16 12.59
N TYR A 60 -5.61 11.40 12.54
CA TYR A 60 -4.77 11.29 11.36
C TYR A 60 -5.41 10.38 10.32
N PRO A 61 -5.41 10.78 9.04
CA PRO A 61 -5.85 9.87 7.99
C PRO A 61 -4.79 8.78 7.76
N VAL A 62 -5.23 7.58 7.35
CA VAL A 62 -4.36 6.40 7.23
C VAL A 62 -4.38 5.84 5.81
N ILE A 63 -3.19 5.60 5.25
CA ILE A 63 -3.00 5.00 3.94
C ILE A 63 -2.43 3.61 4.14
N TYR A 64 -3.18 2.58 3.78
CA TYR A 64 -2.72 1.20 3.75
C TYR A 64 -2.15 0.90 2.36
N LEU A 65 -0.88 0.51 2.30
CA LEU A 65 -0.17 0.23 1.05
C LEU A 65 0.18 -1.26 0.99
N LEU A 66 -0.30 -1.94 -0.04
CA LEU A 66 0.03 -3.36 -0.28
C LEU A 66 1.41 -3.51 -0.92
N ASP A 67 1.96 -4.72 -0.87
CA ASP A 67 3.29 -5.04 -1.42
C ASP A 67 4.37 -4.09 -0.86
N GLY A 68 4.32 -3.84 0.46
CA GLY A 68 5.10 -2.80 1.13
C GLY A 68 6.62 -2.94 0.97
N ASN A 69 7.14 -4.16 0.83
CA ASN A 69 8.56 -4.41 0.61
C ASN A 69 9.08 -3.70 -0.66
N ALA A 70 8.25 -3.59 -1.71
CA ALA A 70 8.62 -2.93 -2.96
C ALA A 70 8.42 -1.42 -2.90
N TYR A 71 7.32 -0.96 -2.29
CA TYR A 71 6.82 0.39 -2.54
C TYR A 71 6.99 1.36 -1.37
N PHE A 72 7.25 0.87 -0.15
CA PHE A 72 7.29 1.71 1.04
C PHE A 72 8.28 2.88 0.96
N PRO A 73 9.55 2.71 0.53
CA PRO A 73 10.51 3.83 0.49
C PRO A 73 10.06 4.97 -0.42
N ALA A 74 9.51 4.65 -1.59
CA ALA A 74 9.04 5.65 -2.56
C ALA A 74 7.82 6.40 -2.05
N PHE A 75 6.83 5.69 -1.48
CA PHE A 75 5.64 6.32 -0.89
C PHE A 75 5.96 7.11 0.37
N HIS A 76 6.91 6.66 1.20
CA HIS A 76 7.40 7.40 2.36
C HIS A 76 8.00 8.74 1.91
N ALA A 77 8.94 8.72 0.97
CA ALA A 77 9.56 9.93 0.46
C ALA A 77 8.53 10.89 -0.17
N ALA A 78 7.62 10.38 -1.01
CA ALA A 78 6.58 11.18 -1.63
C ALA A 78 5.62 11.82 -0.61
N LYS A 79 5.18 11.05 0.40
CA LYS A 79 4.32 11.52 1.49
C LYS A 79 4.98 12.64 2.29
N ARG A 80 6.27 12.53 2.59
CA ARG A 80 7.05 13.55 3.30
C ARG A 80 7.34 14.80 2.47
N ALA A 81 7.31 14.70 1.14
CA ALA A 81 7.50 15.83 0.25
C ALA A 81 6.22 16.67 0.05
N GLN A 82 5.05 16.13 0.40
CA GLN A 82 3.76 16.80 0.22
C GLN A 82 3.18 17.30 1.55
N ASP A 83 3.12 18.62 1.73
CA ASP A 83 2.68 19.23 3.00
C ASP A 83 1.28 18.76 3.46
N ARG A 84 0.34 18.56 2.52
CA ARG A 84 -1.03 18.10 2.83
C ARG A 84 -1.10 16.65 3.33
N LEU A 85 -0.05 15.85 3.11
CA LEU A 85 0.02 14.45 3.51
C LEU A 85 1.09 14.16 4.55
N ARG A 86 1.94 15.12 4.90
CA ARG A 86 2.91 14.99 6.01
C ARG A 86 2.27 14.48 7.30
N GLY A 87 1.06 14.92 7.61
CA GLY A 87 0.27 14.45 8.76
C GLY A 87 -0.40 13.08 8.59
N ALA A 88 -0.39 12.46 7.41
CA ALA A 88 -0.98 11.13 7.22
C ALA A 88 -0.09 10.03 7.81
N ILE A 89 -0.70 8.92 8.20
CA ILE A 89 0.01 7.68 8.55
C ILE A 89 0.05 6.81 7.30
N LEU A 90 1.24 6.39 6.86
CA LEU A 90 1.38 5.38 5.80
C LEU A 90 1.70 4.05 6.47
N VAL A 91 0.85 3.05 6.29
CA VAL A 91 1.01 1.68 6.81
C VAL A 91 1.19 0.74 5.64
N ALA A 92 2.44 0.39 5.33
CA ALA A 92 2.76 -0.54 4.28
C ALA A 92 2.81 -1.99 4.79
N ILE A 93 2.08 -2.86 4.12
CA ILE A 93 1.90 -4.27 4.49
C ILE A 93 2.80 -5.11 3.59
N GLY A 94 3.79 -5.72 4.21
CA GLY A 94 4.79 -6.53 3.56
C GLY A 94 4.94 -7.91 4.19
N TYR A 95 5.98 -8.60 3.76
CA TYR A 95 6.32 -9.96 4.17
C TYR A 95 7.71 -9.98 4.81
N PRO A 96 8.00 -10.96 5.69
CA PRO A 96 9.34 -11.18 6.23
C PRO A 96 10.26 -11.79 5.17
N SER A 97 10.49 -11.04 4.09
CA SER A 97 11.31 -11.40 2.94
C SER A 97 12.24 -10.24 2.59
N ASP A 98 13.37 -10.55 1.97
CA ASP A 98 14.34 -9.58 1.45
C ASP A 98 14.11 -9.28 -0.04
N THR A 99 13.11 -9.91 -0.67
CA THR A 99 12.69 -9.58 -2.04
C THR A 99 11.69 -8.42 -2.04
N PRO A 100 11.70 -7.55 -3.09
CA PRO A 100 10.70 -6.51 -3.24
C PRO A 100 9.27 -7.07 -3.32
N LEU A 101 9.09 -8.17 -4.04
CA LEU A 101 7.83 -8.89 -4.15
C LEU A 101 8.05 -10.35 -3.74
N ASP A 102 7.30 -10.80 -2.75
CA ASP A 102 7.22 -12.21 -2.36
C ASP A 102 6.06 -12.84 -3.14
N PHE A 103 6.37 -13.45 -4.28
CA PHE A 103 5.37 -13.94 -5.23
C PHE A 103 4.49 -15.06 -4.65
N GLU A 104 5.03 -15.92 -3.80
CA GLU A 104 4.25 -16.99 -3.16
C GLU A 104 3.26 -16.41 -2.16
N ARG A 105 3.75 -15.55 -1.26
CA ARG A 105 2.91 -14.93 -0.22
C ARG A 105 1.82 -14.06 -0.82
N ARG A 106 2.16 -13.20 -1.78
CA ARG A 106 1.20 -12.29 -2.40
C ARG A 106 0.20 -13.03 -3.30
N ALA A 107 0.61 -14.12 -3.97
CA ALA A 107 -0.34 -14.94 -4.71
C ALA A 107 -1.39 -15.52 -3.76
N PHE A 108 -0.97 -16.01 -2.59
CA PHE A 108 -1.91 -16.47 -1.56
C PHE A 108 -2.81 -15.33 -1.06
N ASP A 109 -2.23 -14.27 -0.52
CA ASP A 109 -2.96 -13.25 0.23
C ASP A 109 -3.84 -12.33 -0.65
N LEU A 110 -3.54 -12.18 -1.94
CA LEU A 110 -4.20 -11.18 -2.81
C LEU A 110 -5.14 -11.79 -3.86
N SER A 111 -5.36 -13.11 -3.85
CA SER A 111 -6.13 -13.79 -4.91
C SER A 111 -7.16 -14.79 -4.35
N PRO A 112 -8.20 -15.13 -5.14
CA PRO A 112 -9.26 -16.04 -4.71
C PRO A 112 -8.79 -17.51 -4.73
N PRO A 113 -9.50 -18.41 -4.02
CA PRO A 113 -9.18 -19.83 -4.02
C PRO A 113 -9.11 -20.43 -5.43
N GLN A 114 -8.20 -21.37 -5.63
CA GLN A 114 -8.03 -22.05 -6.91
C GLN A 114 -8.28 -23.55 -6.80
N PRO A 115 -8.76 -24.19 -7.89
CA PRO A 115 -8.71 -25.64 -8.03
C PRO A 115 -7.27 -26.14 -7.86
N ALA A 116 -7.12 -27.31 -7.25
CA ALA A 116 -5.81 -27.86 -6.87
C ALA A 116 -4.84 -27.96 -8.06
N GLU A 117 -5.35 -28.23 -9.26
CA GLU A 117 -4.58 -28.38 -10.50
C GLU A 117 -3.95 -27.08 -10.98
N ARG A 118 -4.43 -25.92 -10.50
CA ARG A 118 -3.95 -24.59 -10.88
C ARG A 118 -3.61 -23.73 -9.66
N ASN A 119 -3.30 -24.36 -8.53
CA ASN A 119 -3.01 -23.70 -7.25
C ASN A 119 -1.50 -23.69 -6.90
N THR A 120 -0.66 -23.44 -7.92
CA THR A 120 0.79 -23.32 -7.78
C THR A 120 1.25 -21.99 -8.38
N PRO A 121 1.76 -21.04 -7.58
CA PRO A 121 1.85 -21.08 -6.11
C PRO A 121 0.46 -21.09 -5.45
N PRO A 122 0.36 -21.46 -4.16
CA PRO A 122 -0.91 -21.47 -3.43
C PRO A 122 -1.61 -20.11 -3.43
N GLN A 123 -2.94 -20.15 -3.60
CA GLN A 123 -3.87 -19.01 -3.71
C GLN A 123 -5.07 -19.19 -2.78
N GLY A 124 -5.86 -18.13 -2.58
CA GLY A 124 -7.11 -18.20 -1.83
C GLY A 124 -7.09 -17.63 -0.42
N GLY A 125 -6.04 -16.89 -0.07
CA GLY A 125 -5.89 -16.20 1.20
C GLY A 125 -6.63 -14.87 1.31
N GLN A 126 -7.25 -14.35 0.24
CA GLN A 126 -7.81 -12.98 0.23
C GLN A 126 -8.77 -12.67 1.40
N ASP A 127 -9.61 -13.62 1.82
CA ASP A 127 -10.52 -13.40 2.95
C ASP A 127 -9.80 -13.36 4.31
N LEU A 128 -8.80 -14.22 4.46
CA LEU A 128 -7.95 -14.30 5.65
C LEU A 128 -7.08 -13.06 5.76
N PHE A 129 -6.51 -12.61 4.64
CA PHE A 129 -5.69 -11.40 4.58
C PHE A 129 -6.54 -10.15 4.86
N LEU A 130 -7.73 -10.03 4.25
CA LEU A 130 -8.64 -8.93 4.55
C LEU A 130 -9.11 -8.95 6.01
N ALA A 131 -9.34 -10.14 6.59
CA ALA A 131 -9.65 -10.29 8.01
C ALA A 131 -8.47 -9.93 8.91
N PHE A 132 -7.22 -10.23 8.52
CA PHE A 132 -6.04 -9.76 9.24
C PHE A 132 -5.97 -8.23 9.24
N ILE A 133 -6.18 -7.59 8.08
CA ILE A 133 -6.18 -6.12 7.98
C ILE A 133 -7.25 -5.52 8.89
N GLU A 134 -8.50 -5.99 8.76
CA GLU A 134 -9.64 -5.47 9.52
C GLU A 134 -9.55 -5.74 11.03
N LYS A 135 -9.26 -6.98 11.41
CA LYS A 135 -9.47 -7.42 12.81
C LYS A 135 -8.21 -7.36 13.65
N ARG A 136 -7.04 -7.12 13.05
CA ARG A 136 -5.76 -7.08 13.78
C ARG A 136 -4.96 -5.83 13.48
N LEU A 137 -4.64 -5.59 12.21
CA LEU A 137 -3.79 -4.46 11.84
C LEU A 137 -4.47 -3.12 12.12
N MET A 138 -5.68 -2.89 11.61
CA MET A 138 -6.41 -1.63 11.84
C MET A 138 -6.59 -1.30 13.34
N PRO A 139 -7.04 -2.23 14.21
CA PRO A 139 -7.10 -2.00 15.64
C PRO A 139 -5.75 -1.64 16.26
N LYS A 140 -4.66 -2.32 15.86
CA LYS A 140 -3.33 -2.04 16.40
C LYS A 140 -2.80 -0.65 16.00
N VAL A 141 -3.08 -0.23 14.77
CA VAL A 141 -2.77 1.13 14.30
C VAL A 141 -3.57 2.17 15.09
N ALA A 142 -4.87 1.92 15.33
CA ALA A 142 -5.74 2.81 16.10
C ALA A 142 -5.40 2.89 17.60
N GLU A 143 -4.81 1.83 18.17
CA GLU A 143 -4.28 1.83 19.53
C GLU A 143 -3.03 2.70 19.65
N ARG A 144 -2.15 2.65 18.64
CA ARG A 144 -0.88 3.36 18.62
C ARG A 144 -1.01 4.84 18.22
N PHE A 145 -1.98 5.17 17.38
CA PHE A 145 -2.15 6.49 16.81
C PHE A 145 -3.61 6.94 16.88
N LYS A 146 -3.82 8.24 17.06
CA LYS A 146 -5.16 8.83 16.97
C LYS A 146 -5.59 8.90 15.51
N VAL A 147 -6.21 7.84 15.01
CA VAL A 147 -6.63 7.70 13.60
C VAL A 147 -8.02 8.31 13.38
N ASP A 148 -8.25 8.79 12.16
CA ASP A 148 -9.58 9.11 11.66
C ASP A 148 -10.15 7.88 10.92
N PRO A 149 -11.17 7.19 11.47
CA PRO A 149 -11.73 5.98 10.87
C PRO A 149 -12.50 6.25 9.57
N ASP A 150 -12.83 7.50 9.27
CA ASP A 150 -13.51 7.91 8.04
C ASP A 150 -12.53 8.39 6.96
N GLN A 151 -11.23 8.29 7.22
CA GLN A 151 -10.17 8.69 6.29
C GLN A 151 -9.13 7.57 6.08
N ARG A 152 -9.62 6.36 5.81
CA ARG A 152 -8.79 5.19 5.50
C ARG A 152 -8.73 4.96 4.00
N SER A 153 -7.52 4.75 3.49
CA SER A 153 -7.26 4.50 2.08
C SER A 153 -6.54 3.17 1.87
N LEU A 154 -6.79 2.49 0.75
CA LEU A 154 -6.07 1.30 0.34
C LEU A 154 -5.44 1.53 -1.04
N VAL A 155 -4.14 1.25 -1.17
CA VAL A 155 -3.40 1.35 -2.42
C VAL A 155 -2.80 -0.01 -2.74
N GLY A 156 -2.99 -0.49 -3.96
CA GLY A 156 -2.43 -1.75 -4.43
C GLY A 156 -2.16 -1.76 -5.92
N HIS A 157 -1.13 -2.52 -6.33
CA HIS A 157 -0.71 -2.71 -7.71
C HIS A 157 -0.96 -4.15 -8.18
N SER A 158 -1.37 -4.36 -9.43
CA SER A 158 -1.51 -5.71 -10.01
C SER A 158 -2.51 -6.55 -9.19
N PHE A 159 -2.10 -7.69 -8.62
CA PHE A 159 -2.91 -8.46 -7.67
C PHE A 159 -3.32 -7.64 -6.44
N GLY A 160 -2.51 -6.69 -5.99
CA GLY A 160 -2.87 -5.77 -4.93
C GLY A 160 -3.99 -4.81 -5.34
N GLY A 161 -4.00 -4.35 -6.60
CA GLY A 161 -5.09 -3.54 -7.14
C GLY A 161 -6.39 -4.34 -7.26
N MET A 162 -6.27 -5.58 -7.74
CA MET A 162 -7.37 -6.56 -7.78
C MET A 162 -7.94 -6.83 -6.37
N PHE A 163 -7.08 -7.04 -5.37
CA PHE A 163 -7.46 -7.17 -3.98
C PHE A 163 -8.11 -5.89 -3.43
N GLY A 164 -7.64 -4.71 -3.84
CA GLY A 164 -8.27 -3.44 -3.47
C GLY A 164 -9.72 -3.35 -3.95
N VAL A 165 -9.96 -3.71 -5.21
CA VAL A 165 -11.32 -3.81 -5.78
C VAL A 165 -12.16 -4.87 -5.05
N TYR A 166 -11.56 -6.02 -4.74
CA TYR A 166 -12.20 -7.06 -3.93
C TYR A 166 -12.64 -6.55 -2.55
N ALA A 167 -11.76 -5.84 -1.84
CA ALA A 167 -12.03 -5.27 -0.53
C ALA A 167 -13.17 -4.26 -0.57
N LEU A 168 -13.22 -3.39 -1.60
CA LEU A 168 -14.33 -2.47 -1.82
C LEU A 168 -15.66 -3.22 -1.98
N PHE A 169 -15.71 -4.27 -2.81
CA PHE A 169 -16.97 -4.96 -3.06
C PHE A 169 -17.47 -5.80 -1.89
N THR A 170 -16.57 -6.39 -1.12
CA THR A 170 -16.94 -7.36 -0.08
C THR A 170 -17.01 -6.74 1.32
N ARG A 171 -16.24 -5.70 1.61
CA ARG A 171 -16.23 -4.99 2.89
C ARG A 171 -16.12 -3.48 2.66
N PRO A 172 -17.11 -2.86 2.01
CA PRO A 172 -17.00 -1.48 1.53
C PRO A 172 -16.71 -0.47 2.65
N ALA A 173 -17.09 -0.76 3.91
CA ALA A 173 -16.90 0.13 5.05
C ALA A 173 -15.44 0.23 5.58
N LEU A 174 -14.52 -0.61 5.09
CA LEU A 174 -13.14 -0.63 5.60
C LEU A 174 -12.29 0.53 5.11
N PHE A 175 -12.49 0.93 3.86
CA PHE A 175 -11.71 1.97 3.20
C PHE A 175 -12.65 2.93 2.48
N GLN A 176 -12.46 4.22 2.72
CA GLN A 176 -13.19 5.26 2.00
C GLN A 176 -12.60 5.45 0.61
N HIS A 177 -11.29 5.29 0.44
CA HIS A 177 -10.63 5.52 -0.85
C HIS A 177 -9.79 4.31 -1.26
N VAL A 178 -10.06 3.75 -2.43
CA VAL A 178 -9.26 2.66 -3.00
C VAL A 178 -8.59 3.17 -4.27
N VAL A 179 -7.26 3.06 -4.34
CA VAL A 179 -6.49 3.31 -5.57
C VAL A 179 -5.92 1.99 -6.06
N ALA A 180 -6.50 1.48 -7.13
CA ALA A 180 -6.13 0.23 -7.77
C ALA A 180 -5.30 0.54 -9.02
N VAL A 181 -4.00 0.25 -8.92
CA VAL A 181 -3.01 0.49 -9.98
C VAL A 181 -2.84 -0.79 -10.81
N SER A 182 -3.02 -0.69 -12.12
CA SER A 182 -2.99 -1.79 -13.08
C SER A 182 -3.61 -3.08 -12.54
N PRO A 183 -4.88 -3.04 -12.05
CA PRO A 183 -5.46 -4.18 -11.36
C PRO A 183 -5.66 -5.37 -12.31
N SER A 184 -5.31 -6.57 -11.86
CA SER A 184 -5.44 -7.82 -12.63
C SER A 184 -6.90 -8.32 -12.72
N LEU A 185 -7.82 -7.49 -13.25
CA LEU A 185 -9.26 -7.77 -13.30
C LEU A 185 -9.62 -9.00 -14.16
N TRP A 186 -8.74 -9.38 -15.08
CA TRP A 186 -8.86 -10.55 -15.95
C TRP A 186 -8.73 -11.88 -15.20
N TRP A 187 -8.21 -11.87 -13.97
CA TRP A 187 -7.88 -13.10 -13.24
C TRP A 187 -9.08 -14.05 -13.15
N ARG A 188 -8.86 -15.30 -13.57
CA ARG A 188 -9.79 -16.44 -13.42
C ARG A 188 -11.20 -16.15 -13.92
N ASP A 189 -11.29 -15.88 -15.22
CA ASP A 189 -12.55 -15.62 -15.91
C ASP A 189 -13.32 -14.45 -15.28
N ARG A 190 -12.57 -13.42 -14.84
CA ARG A 190 -13.08 -12.20 -14.21
C ARG A 190 -13.86 -12.51 -12.93
N TYR A 191 -13.23 -13.22 -11.99
CA TYR A 191 -13.87 -13.66 -10.74
C TYR A 191 -14.56 -12.54 -9.95
N LEU A 192 -14.08 -11.29 -10.09
CA LEU A 192 -14.66 -10.11 -9.46
C LEU A 192 -16.08 -9.77 -9.96
N MET A 193 -16.56 -10.35 -11.06
CA MET A 193 -17.93 -10.10 -11.56
C MET A 193 -19.01 -10.50 -10.55
N ALA A 194 -18.82 -11.59 -9.79
CA ALA A 194 -19.79 -12.01 -8.79
C ALA A 194 -19.87 -11.03 -7.60
N PRO A 195 -18.77 -10.66 -6.92
CA PRO A 195 -18.81 -9.65 -5.87
C PRO A 195 -19.21 -8.27 -6.38
N GLU A 196 -18.84 -7.88 -7.61
CA GLU A 196 -19.30 -6.64 -8.24
C GLU A 196 -20.84 -6.56 -8.32
N ARG A 197 -21.49 -7.61 -8.86
CA ARG A 197 -22.96 -7.66 -8.96
C ARG A 197 -23.64 -7.62 -7.59
N ALA A 198 -23.07 -8.31 -6.60
CA ALA A 198 -23.60 -8.29 -5.24
C ALA A 198 -23.49 -6.89 -4.62
N PHE A 199 -22.33 -6.23 -4.79
CA PHE A 199 -22.06 -4.88 -4.32
C PHE A 199 -23.02 -3.85 -4.94
N ILE A 200 -23.18 -3.86 -6.27
CA ILE A 200 -24.12 -2.96 -6.98
C ILE A 200 -25.56 -3.18 -6.49
N LYS A 201 -25.98 -4.45 -6.33
CA LYS A 201 -27.31 -4.77 -5.81
C LYS A 201 -27.53 -4.22 -4.40
N GLN A 202 -26.54 -4.36 -3.51
CA GLN A 202 -26.61 -3.82 -2.16
C GLN A 202 -26.64 -2.29 -2.16
N ALA A 203 -25.88 -1.64 -3.05
CA ALA A 203 -25.87 -0.18 -3.19
C ALA A 203 -27.23 0.36 -3.61
N HIS A 204 -27.84 -0.23 -4.65
CA HIS A 204 -29.17 0.14 -5.11
C HIS A 204 -30.26 -0.12 -4.06
N ALA A 205 -30.06 -1.12 -3.19
CA ALA A 205 -30.96 -1.42 -2.08
C ALA A 205 -30.72 -0.53 -0.85
N GLY A 206 -29.76 0.40 -0.88
CA GLY A 206 -29.39 1.23 0.28
C GLY A 206 -28.78 0.45 1.44
N GLN A 207 -28.26 -0.75 1.19
CA GLN A 207 -27.68 -1.65 2.21
C GLN A 207 -26.20 -1.37 2.47
N VAL A 208 -25.57 -0.57 1.62
CA VAL A 208 -24.21 -0.06 1.80
C VAL A 208 -24.23 1.45 1.69
N ASP A 209 -23.68 2.11 2.69
CA ASP A 209 -23.44 3.55 2.63
C ASP A 209 -22.22 3.79 1.75
N LEU A 210 -22.37 4.45 0.60
CA LEU A 210 -21.25 4.78 -0.28
C LEU A 210 -20.82 6.24 -0.20
N THR A 211 -21.38 7.00 0.73
CA THR A 211 -21.14 8.43 0.87
C THR A 211 -19.64 8.69 1.09
N HIS A 212 -19.05 9.50 0.20
CA HIS A 212 -17.62 9.87 0.19
C HIS A 212 -16.67 8.70 0.02
N ARG A 213 -17.07 7.72 -0.78
CA ARG A 213 -16.20 6.64 -1.19
C ARG A 213 -15.66 6.88 -2.58
N SER A 214 -14.45 6.43 -2.83
CA SER A 214 -13.89 6.44 -4.17
C SER A 214 -13.15 5.16 -4.54
N LEU A 215 -13.21 4.87 -5.83
CA LEU A 215 -12.34 3.90 -6.51
C LEU A 215 -11.65 4.61 -7.66
N THR A 216 -10.33 4.68 -7.63
CA THR A 216 -9.53 5.18 -8.74
C THR A 216 -8.79 4.02 -9.38
N LEU A 217 -9.03 3.82 -10.67
CA LEU A 217 -8.37 2.82 -11.50
C LEU A 217 -7.29 3.51 -12.33
N LEU A 218 -6.02 3.24 -12.02
CA LEU A 218 -4.89 3.87 -12.70
C LEU A 218 -4.14 2.82 -13.51
N MET A 219 -4.05 3.00 -14.82
CA MET A 219 -3.35 2.10 -15.75
C MET A 219 -2.07 2.74 -16.29
N GLY A 220 -1.06 1.93 -16.63
CA GLY A 220 0.03 2.36 -17.51
C GLY A 220 -0.45 2.43 -18.96
N GLU A 221 -0.02 3.43 -19.73
CA GLU A 221 -0.35 3.54 -21.16
C GLU A 221 0.08 2.31 -21.97
N ARG A 222 1.16 1.64 -21.56
CA ARG A 222 1.69 0.41 -22.18
C ARG A 222 1.26 -0.87 -21.47
N ASP A 223 0.27 -0.81 -20.57
CA ASP A 223 -0.40 -2.03 -20.09
C ASP A 223 -1.06 -2.76 -21.27
N MET A 224 -1.40 -4.04 -21.09
CA MET A 224 -2.08 -4.76 -22.15
C MET A 224 -3.42 -4.08 -22.47
N VAL A 225 -3.72 -3.91 -23.76
CA VAL A 225 -4.92 -3.19 -24.21
C VAL A 225 -6.19 -3.77 -23.58
N GLN A 226 -6.27 -5.08 -23.45
CA GLN A 226 -7.40 -5.76 -22.81
C GLN A 226 -7.53 -5.42 -21.32
N GLU A 227 -6.42 -5.26 -20.59
CA GLU A 227 -6.44 -4.88 -19.18
C GLU A 227 -6.91 -3.43 -19.01
N ILE A 228 -6.44 -2.53 -19.89
CA ILE A 228 -6.91 -1.13 -19.93
C ILE A 228 -8.41 -1.08 -20.20
N GLN A 229 -8.89 -1.89 -21.13
CA GLN A 229 -10.32 -2.00 -21.45
C GLN A 229 -11.13 -2.59 -20.28
N ASP A 230 -10.64 -3.61 -19.59
CA ASP A 230 -11.32 -4.19 -18.43
C ASP A 230 -11.45 -3.18 -17.29
N ALA A 231 -10.39 -2.41 -17.00
CA ALA A 231 -10.42 -1.35 -16.00
C ALA A 231 -11.39 -0.23 -16.39
N ARG A 232 -11.35 0.23 -17.65
CA ARG A 232 -12.30 1.25 -18.13
C ARG A 232 -13.74 0.74 -18.08
N ALA A 233 -13.98 -0.50 -18.48
CA ALA A 233 -15.31 -1.10 -18.44
C ALA A 233 -15.83 -1.22 -17.01
N LEU A 234 -14.97 -1.57 -16.05
CA LEU A 234 -15.35 -1.58 -14.64
C LEU A 234 -15.75 -0.18 -14.15
N GLN A 235 -14.94 0.85 -14.45
CA GLN A 235 -15.25 2.23 -14.07
C GLN A 235 -16.62 2.67 -14.61
N LEU A 236 -16.91 2.38 -15.88
CA LEU A 236 -18.19 2.74 -16.51
C LEU A 236 -19.38 2.04 -15.82
N ARG A 237 -19.24 0.77 -15.43
CA ARG A 237 -20.31 0.04 -14.71
C ARG A 237 -20.55 0.57 -13.30
N LEU A 238 -19.55 1.19 -12.67
CA LEU A 238 -19.67 1.78 -11.33
C LEU A 238 -20.08 3.25 -11.36
N GLN A 239 -20.04 3.92 -12.52
CA GLN A 239 -20.31 5.35 -12.63
C GLN A 239 -21.70 5.75 -12.10
N ASP A 240 -22.71 4.90 -12.33
CA ASP A 240 -24.08 5.13 -11.84
C ASP A 240 -24.18 5.09 -10.32
N LEU A 241 -23.22 4.49 -9.62
CA LEU A 241 -23.17 4.49 -8.15
C LEU A 241 -22.77 5.84 -7.55
N SER A 242 -22.38 6.81 -8.38
CA SER A 242 -22.11 8.19 -7.95
C SER A 242 -23.32 8.85 -7.29
N GLN A 243 -24.53 8.53 -7.72
CA GLN A 243 -25.76 9.00 -7.07
C GLN A 243 -25.96 8.45 -5.65
N TYR A 244 -25.27 7.36 -5.30
CA TYR A 244 -25.23 6.77 -3.96
C TYR A 244 -23.99 7.19 -3.17
N GLY A 245 -23.10 8.00 -3.76
CA GLY A 245 -21.91 8.57 -3.11
C GLY A 245 -20.57 7.98 -3.55
N LEU A 246 -20.54 6.91 -4.35
CA LEU A 246 -19.30 6.30 -4.85
C LEU A 246 -18.76 7.06 -6.07
N ARG A 247 -17.58 7.66 -5.94
CA ARG A 247 -16.86 8.26 -7.07
C ARG A 247 -15.94 7.22 -7.70
N SER A 248 -16.19 6.85 -8.96
CA SER A 248 -15.29 5.97 -9.70
C SER A 248 -14.55 6.73 -10.79
N ASP A 249 -13.22 6.69 -10.76
CA ASP A 249 -12.36 7.36 -11.72
C ASP A 249 -11.45 6.39 -12.47
N PHE A 250 -11.05 6.77 -13.69
CA PHE A 250 -10.16 6.01 -14.55
C PHE A 250 -9.09 6.92 -15.14
N GLN A 251 -7.82 6.57 -14.91
CA GLN A 251 -6.67 7.35 -15.30
C GLN A 251 -5.65 6.51 -16.06
N ILE A 252 -4.93 7.14 -16.98
CA ILE A 252 -3.77 6.57 -17.66
C ILE A 252 -2.52 7.36 -17.27
N GLU A 253 -1.44 6.65 -16.95
CA GLU A 253 -0.10 7.20 -16.79
C GLU A 253 0.67 7.04 -18.10
N ALA A 254 0.96 8.17 -18.74
CA ALA A 254 1.61 8.20 -20.05
C ALA A 254 3.04 7.68 -19.97
N GLY A 255 3.45 6.90 -20.96
CA GLY A 255 4.82 6.40 -21.06
C GLY A 255 5.22 5.35 -20.03
N GLU A 256 4.28 4.80 -19.26
CA GLU A 256 4.54 3.74 -18.28
C GLU A 256 3.93 2.40 -18.71
N ASP A 257 4.56 1.31 -18.30
CA ASP A 257 4.04 -0.06 -18.42
C ASP A 257 3.73 -0.66 -17.04
N HIS A 258 3.22 -1.88 -17.04
CA HIS A 258 2.75 -2.57 -15.85
C HIS A 258 3.79 -2.65 -14.74
N MET A 259 5.08 -2.76 -15.09
CA MET A 259 6.16 -2.91 -14.11
C MET A 259 6.71 -1.56 -13.65
N SER A 260 6.73 -0.57 -14.53
CA SER A 260 7.31 0.75 -14.23
C SER A 260 6.32 1.67 -13.51
N VAL A 261 5.02 1.57 -13.82
CA VAL A 261 3.98 2.47 -13.30
C VAL A 261 3.96 2.63 -11.77
N PRO A 262 4.07 1.58 -10.91
CA PRO A 262 3.98 1.77 -9.46
C PRO A 262 5.13 2.60 -8.87
N PHE A 263 6.26 2.70 -9.56
CA PHE A 263 7.40 3.52 -9.14
C PHE A 263 7.31 4.97 -9.63
N ARG A 264 6.52 5.22 -10.69
CA ARG A 264 6.32 6.55 -11.25
C ARG A 264 5.26 7.36 -10.50
N ILE A 265 4.20 6.69 -10.07
CA ILE A 265 2.97 7.32 -9.57
C ILE A 265 2.87 7.61 -8.06
N PRO A 266 3.83 7.36 -7.15
CA PRO A 266 3.62 7.61 -5.72
C PRO A 266 3.04 9.00 -5.42
N THR A 267 3.62 10.06 -6.00
CA THR A 267 3.11 11.43 -5.84
C THR A 267 1.68 11.57 -6.35
N ARG A 268 1.39 11.04 -7.54
CA ARG A 268 0.06 11.11 -8.18
C ARG A 268 -1.01 10.35 -7.39
N VAL A 269 -0.69 9.15 -6.89
CA VAL A 269 -1.59 8.37 -6.04
C VAL A 269 -1.90 9.13 -4.76
N LEU A 270 -0.90 9.76 -4.16
CA LEU A 270 -1.07 10.58 -2.98
C LEU A 270 -1.91 11.84 -3.26
N ASP A 271 -1.72 12.50 -4.39
CA ASP A 271 -2.56 13.63 -4.83
C ASP A 271 -4.02 13.21 -5.06
N GLU A 272 -4.25 12.02 -5.62
CA GLU A 272 -5.59 11.44 -5.78
C GLU A 272 -6.27 11.18 -4.42
N LEU A 273 -5.51 10.69 -3.44
CA LEU A 273 -6.03 10.53 -2.08
C LEU A 273 -6.33 11.88 -1.44
N ILE A 274 -5.57 12.93 -1.73
CA ILE A 274 -5.90 14.28 -1.27
C ILE A 274 -7.20 14.78 -1.92
N SER A 275 -7.37 14.62 -3.23
CA SER A 275 -8.51 15.17 -3.99
C SER A 275 -9.84 14.52 -3.61
N THR A 276 -9.81 13.26 -3.18
CA THR A 276 -11.00 12.47 -2.86
C THR A 276 -11.45 12.60 -1.41
N ARG A 277 -10.56 13.04 -0.51
CA ARG A 277 -10.83 13.21 0.92
C ARG A 277 -11.72 14.42 1.21
N ARG A 278 -12.42 14.32 2.34
CA ARG A 278 -13.11 15.46 2.95
C ARG A 278 -12.06 16.30 3.69
N PHE A 279 -12.06 17.60 3.47
CA PHE A 279 -11.37 18.57 4.34
C PHE A 279 -12.42 19.24 5.21
#